data_AF-A0A9C7RNQ7-F1
#
_entry.id   AF-A0A9C7RNQ7-F1
#
_cell.length_a   1.000
_cell.length_b   1.000
_cell.length_c   1.000
_cell.angle_alpha   90.00
_cell.angle_beta   90.00
_cell.angle_gamma   90.00
#
_symmetry.space_group_name_H-M   'P 1'
#
loop_
_entity.id
_entity.type
_entity.pdbx_description
1 polymer ?
#
loop_
_entity_poly.entity_id
_entity_poly.type
_entity_poly.pdbx_seq_one_letter_code
_entity_poly.pdbx_strand_id
1 'polypeptide(L)'
;MLKKLTIVFFLILWPFLGLSAFITGPTVIKLPHDSLGVYKDDEERYLLFIYKVKNSYLEILRKSLRNETVYYRDLDTELAASYVVGEDEQGRVDIPFMVPGLYLCVLKSRYGVEDTVLVTITNLDFMVFIDERKIHLFAFNTRDGMPVKRAKVYL
;
A
#
# COMPACT_ATOMS: atom_id res chain seq x y z
N MET A 1 21.55 3.49 -40.88
CA MET A 1 20.26 2.87 -40.51
C MET A 1 20.43 2.01 -39.25
N LEU A 2 20.70 2.63 -38.10
CA LEU A 2 21.00 1.90 -36.84
C LEU A 2 20.27 2.49 -35.61
N LYS A 3 19.15 3.19 -35.81
CA LYS A 3 18.33 3.78 -34.72
C LYS A 3 16.95 3.14 -34.54
N LYS A 4 16.54 2.26 -35.45
CA LYS A 4 15.24 1.56 -35.38
C LYS A 4 15.30 0.17 -34.73
N LEU A 5 16.49 -0.40 -34.53
CA LEU A 5 16.63 -1.74 -33.95
C LEU A 5 16.58 -1.75 -32.41
N THR A 6 16.95 -0.64 -31.76
CA THR A 6 17.07 -0.58 -30.30
C THR A 6 15.72 -0.53 -29.56
N ILE A 7 14.67 -0.01 -30.20
CA ILE A 7 13.36 0.15 -29.56
C ILE A 7 12.58 -1.17 -29.51
N VAL A 8 12.80 -2.08 -30.46
CA VAL A 8 12.09 -3.37 -30.52
C VAL A 8 12.63 -4.36 -29.49
N PHE A 9 13.92 -4.26 -29.13
CA PHE A 9 14.51 -5.15 -28.11
C PHE A 9 14.07 -4.80 -26.68
N PHE A 10 13.73 -3.53 -26.40
CA PHE A 10 13.30 -3.07 -25.08
C PHE A 10 11.84 -3.45 -24.75
N LEU A 11 11.00 -3.69 -25.76
CA LEU A 11 9.59 -4.07 -25.59
C LEU A 11 9.38 -5.58 -25.41
N ILE A 12 10.34 -6.41 -25.82
CA ILE A 12 10.23 -7.88 -25.76
C ILE A 12 10.84 -8.46 -24.47
N LEU A 13 11.64 -7.68 -23.74
CA LEU A 13 12.23 -8.09 -22.45
C LEU A 13 11.40 -7.68 -21.22
N TRP A 14 10.39 -6.81 -21.40
CA TRP A 14 9.49 -6.43 -20.30
C TRP A 14 8.57 -7.56 -19.78
N PRO A 15 8.09 -8.54 -20.58
CA PRO A 15 7.24 -9.60 -20.03
C PRO A 15 8.02 -10.65 -19.24
N PHE A 16 9.37 -10.61 -19.20
CA PHE A 16 10.20 -11.58 -18.47
C PHE A 16 10.81 -11.03 -17.17
N LEU A 17 10.53 -9.76 -16.83
CA LEU A 17 10.86 -9.17 -15.52
C LEU A 17 9.59 -8.80 -14.74
N GLY A 18 8.44 -9.34 -15.16
CA GLY A 18 7.17 -9.19 -14.44
C GLY A 18 7.24 -9.94 -13.12
N LEU A 19 6.95 -9.25 -12.02
CA LEU A 19 6.73 -9.87 -10.73
C LEU A 19 5.66 -10.95 -10.87
N SER A 20 5.99 -12.20 -10.56
CA SER A 20 5.02 -13.33 -10.56
C SER A 20 3.98 -13.22 -9.45
N ALA A 21 4.29 -12.41 -8.41
CA ALA A 21 3.31 -11.96 -7.44
C ALA A 21 3.60 -10.54 -6.94
N PHE A 22 2.55 -9.78 -6.65
CA PHE A 22 2.66 -8.42 -6.12
C PHE A 22 1.46 -8.04 -5.26
N ILE A 23 1.64 -7.05 -4.39
CA ILE A 23 0.56 -6.51 -3.57
C ILE A 23 -0.27 -5.57 -4.44
N THR A 24 -1.57 -5.81 -4.51
CA THR A 24 -2.51 -5.05 -5.35
C THR A 24 -3.59 -4.37 -4.52
N GLY A 25 -4.06 -3.21 -5.00
CA GLY A 25 -5.08 -2.40 -4.35
C GLY A 25 -4.59 -1.02 -3.90
N PRO A 26 -5.47 -0.22 -3.29
CA PRO A 26 -5.11 1.12 -2.86
C PRO A 26 -4.16 1.07 -1.64
N THR A 27 -3.18 1.96 -1.62
CA THR A 27 -2.30 2.17 -0.44
C THR A 27 -3.06 2.76 0.75
N VAL A 28 -4.31 3.20 0.55
CA VAL A 28 -5.23 3.61 1.61
C VAL A 28 -6.51 2.78 1.50
N ILE A 29 -6.74 1.90 2.48
CA ILE A 29 -7.92 1.06 2.59
C ILE A 29 -8.91 1.72 3.54
N LYS A 30 -10.12 2.01 3.03
CA LYS A 30 -11.21 2.66 3.77
C LYS A 30 -12.22 1.61 4.20
N LEU A 31 -12.46 1.48 5.50
CA LEU A 31 -13.45 0.55 6.05
C LEU A 31 -14.86 0.90 5.52
N PRO A 32 -15.75 -0.07 5.25
CA PRO A 32 -15.65 -1.47 5.64
C PRO A 32 -14.85 -2.35 4.68
N HIS A 33 -14.23 -1.81 3.62
CA HIS A 33 -13.26 -2.60 2.87
C HIS A 33 -12.11 -2.96 3.80
N ASP A 34 -11.90 -4.25 3.99
CA ASP A 34 -11.04 -4.80 5.02
C ASP A 34 -10.13 -5.88 4.43
N SER A 35 -9.75 -5.74 3.16
CA SER A 35 -8.81 -6.66 2.53
C SER A 35 -7.69 -5.96 1.78
N LEU A 36 -6.52 -6.56 1.84
CA LEU A 36 -5.37 -6.26 1.01
C LEU A 36 -5.29 -7.31 -0.09
N GLY A 37 -5.29 -6.88 -1.36
CA GLY A 37 -5.14 -7.81 -2.47
C GLY A 37 -3.69 -8.24 -2.62
N VAL A 38 -3.46 -9.52 -2.88
CA VAL A 38 -2.20 -10.05 -3.43
C VAL A 38 -2.54 -10.71 -4.74
N TYR A 39 -1.91 -10.30 -5.82
CA TYR A 39 -2.03 -10.97 -7.12
C TYR A 39 -0.88 -11.94 -7.28
N LYS A 40 -1.15 -13.14 -7.81
CA LYS A 40 -0.12 -14.03 -8.37
C LYS A 40 -0.60 -14.74 -9.64
N ASP A 41 0.35 -15.04 -10.52
CA ASP A 41 0.09 -15.71 -11.81
C ASP A 41 0.83 -17.05 -11.99
N ASP A 42 1.51 -17.54 -10.95
CA ASP A 42 2.21 -18.81 -10.95
C ASP A 42 1.70 -19.77 -9.86
N GLU A 43 2.33 -20.95 -9.77
CA GLU A 43 2.04 -21.98 -8.78
C GLU A 43 2.97 -21.89 -7.56
N GLU A 44 3.75 -20.80 -7.40
CA GLU A 44 4.62 -20.66 -6.24
C GLU A 44 3.84 -20.26 -4.99
N ARG A 45 4.43 -20.59 -3.85
CA ARG A 45 3.97 -20.18 -2.52
C ARG A 45 4.63 -18.87 -2.12
N TYR A 46 3.82 -17.92 -1.66
CA TYR A 46 4.31 -16.64 -1.15
C TYR A 46 3.96 -16.43 0.33
N LEU A 47 4.80 -15.66 1.01
CA LEU A 47 4.60 -15.25 2.40
C LEU A 47 4.41 -13.74 2.45
N LEU A 48 3.22 -13.31 2.87
CA LEU A 48 2.94 -11.92 3.16
C LEU A 48 3.16 -11.67 4.65
N PHE A 49 4.14 -10.84 4.98
CA PHE A 49 4.35 -10.34 6.34
C PHE A 49 3.75 -8.95 6.47
N ILE A 50 2.99 -8.71 7.54
CA ILE A 50 2.37 -7.41 7.78
C ILE A 50 2.86 -6.87 9.11
N TYR A 51 3.56 -5.75 9.04
CA TYR A 51 4.14 -5.09 10.20
C TYR A 51 3.40 -3.79 10.50
N LYS A 52 2.98 -3.60 11.74
CA LYS A 52 2.44 -2.32 12.19
C LYS A 52 3.58 -1.32 12.37
N VAL A 53 3.46 -0.16 11.73
CA VAL A 53 4.43 0.94 11.86
C VAL A 53 4.10 1.72 13.14
N LYS A 54 5.10 1.89 14.01
CA LYS A 54 4.99 2.61 15.28
C LYS A 54 5.28 4.10 15.15
N ASN A 55 6.08 4.49 14.16
CA ASN A 55 6.30 5.90 13.87
C ASN A 55 4.98 6.61 13.59
N SER A 56 4.86 7.83 14.08
CA SER A 56 3.70 8.66 13.71
C SER A 56 3.79 9.05 12.23
N TYR A 57 2.66 9.06 11.52
CA TYR A 57 2.62 9.48 10.11
C TYR A 57 3.24 10.88 9.90
N LEU A 58 3.02 11.79 10.86
CA LEU A 58 3.61 13.13 10.84
C LEU A 58 5.13 13.13 10.91
N GLU A 59 5.73 12.19 11.65
CA GLU A 59 7.18 12.06 11.72
C GLU A 59 7.77 11.60 10.37
N ILE A 60 7.11 10.63 9.72
CA ILE A 60 7.48 10.15 8.40
C ILE A 60 7.36 11.30 7.38
N LEU A 61 6.24 12.03 7.39
CA LEU A 61 6.01 13.19 6.52
C LEU A 61 7.04 14.29 6.74
N ARG A 62 7.39 14.61 7.99
CA ARG A 62 8.38 15.66 8.29
C ARG A 62 9.75 15.36 7.68
N LYS A 63 10.18 14.09 7.67
CA LYS A 63 11.41 13.67 7.00
C LYS A 63 11.30 13.87 5.49
N SER A 64 10.19 13.44 4.89
CA SER A 64 9.92 13.64 3.46
C SER A 64 9.90 15.12 3.06
N LEU A 65 9.30 16.00 3.86
CA LEU A 65 9.26 17.45 3.63
C LEU A 65 10.63 18.12 3.72
N ARG A 66 11.61 17.50 4.40
CA ARG A 66 13.01 17.94 4.46
C ARG A 66 13.86 17.36 3.33
N ASN A 67 13.24 16.68 2.35
CA ASN A 67 13.91 15.90 1.31
C ASN A 67 14.83 14.79 1.86
N GLU A 68 14.57 14.32 3.08
CA GLU A 68 15.25 13.14 3.62
C GLU A 68 14.60 11.88 3.01
N THR A 69 15.42 10.97 2.50
CA THR A 69 14.92 9.67 2.02
C THR A 69 14.53 8.81 3.21
N VAL A 70 13.25 8.42 3.28
CA VAL A 70 12.76 7.46 4.28
C VAL A 70 12.79 6.07 3.67
N TYR A 71 13.67 5.20 4.17
CA TYR A 71 13.68 3.79 3.77
C TYR A 71 12.74 2.99 4.67
N TYR A 72 12.00 2.04 4.10
CA TYR A 72 11.10 1.18 4.89
C TYR A 72 11.81 0.40 6.00
N ARG A 73 13.10 0.04 5.78
CA ARG A 73 13.93 -0.62 6.79
C ARG A 73 14.22 0.23 8.03
N ASP A 74 14.06 1.55 7.93
CA ASP A 74 14.33 2.50 9.03
C ASP A 74 13.05 2.81 9.82
N LEU A 75 11.91 2.22 9.45
CA LEU A 75 10.66 2.36 10.18
C LEU A 75 10.67 1.42 11.40
N ASP A 76 10.33 1.99 12.57
CA ASP A 76 10.05 1.21 13.77
C ASP A 76 8.75 0.43 13.53
N THR A 77 8.86 -0.90 13.54
CA THR A 77 7.81 -1.81 13.11
C THR A 77 7.69 -3.00 14.05
N GLU A 78 6.47 -3.52 14.15
CA GLU A 78 6.17 -4.73 14.92
C GLU A 78 5.35 -5.68 14.05
N LEU A 79 5.71 -6.97 14.01
CA LEU A 79 4.97 -7.97 13.25
C LEU A 79 3.55 -8.08 13.81
N ALA A 80 2.56 -7.76 12.98
CA ALA A 80 1.15 -7.82 13.33
C ALA A 80 0.50 -9.14 12.88
N ALA A 81 0.84 -9.60 11.68
CA ALA A 81 0.32 -10.83 11.10
C ALA A 81 1.23 -11.37 10.00
N SER A 82 1.03 -12.63 9.63
CA SER A 82 1.63 -13.23 8.45
C SER A 82 0.61 -14.14 7.76
N TYR A 83 0.59 -14.11 6.44
CA TYR A 83 -0.31 -14.92 5.61
C TYR A 83 0.50 -15.71 4.59
N VAL A 84 0.00 -16.89 4.28
CA VAL A 84 0.53 -17.74 3.21
C VAL A 84 -0.41 -17.62 2.04
N VAL A 85 0.12 -17.22 0.88
CA VAL A 85 -0.58 -17.34 -0.40
C VAL A 85 -0.15 -18.68 -0.99
N GLY A 86 -1.10 -19.61 -1.06
CA GLY A 86 -0.87 -21.02 -1.38
C GLY A 86 -0.67 -21.28 -2.87
N GLU A 87 -0.10 -22.44 -3.20
CA GLU A 87 0.17 -22.87 -4.58
C GLU A 87 -1.13 -22.93 -5.41
N ASP A 88 -2.21 -23.40 -4.80
CA ASP A 88 -3.55 -23.56 -5.41
C ASP A 88 -4.31 -22.24 -5.65
N GLU A 89 -3.81 -21.11 -5.12
CA GLU A 89 -4.45 -19.82 -5.33
C GLU A 89 -3.95 -19.21 -6.66
N GLN A 90 -4.82 -18.64 -7.49
CA GLN A 90 -4.40 -17.93 -8.71
C GLN A 90 -5.21 -16.66 -8.89
N GLY A 91 -4.58 -15.63 -9.44
CA GLY A 91 -5.18 -14.31 -9.56
C GLY A 91 -5.12 -13.54 -8.23
N ARG A 92 -6.18 -12.78 -7.93
CA ARG A 92 -6.23 -11.93 -6.74
C ARG A 92 -6.73 -12.71 -5.53
N VAL A 93 -5.91 -12.74 -4.48
CA VAL A 93 -6.25 -13.24 -3.14
C VAL A 93 -6.45 -12.06 -2.21
N ASP A 94 -7.59 -12.00 -1.52
CA ASP A 94 -7.93 -10.94 -0.59
C ASP A 94 -7.56 -11.33 0.85
N ILE A 95 -6.58 -10.65 1.43
CA ILE A 95 -6.06 -10.90 2.77
C ILE A 95 -6.78 -9.99 3.79
N PRO A 96 -7.48 -10.55 4.81
CA PRO A 96 -8.31 -9.77 5.71
C PRO A 96 -7.51 -8.86 6.65
N PHE A 97 -8.04 -7.68 6.94
CA PHE A 97 -7.42 -6.63 7.72
C PHE A 97 -8.44 -5.60 8.25
N MET A 98 -8.66 -5.59 9.57
CA MET A 98 -9.74 -4.78 10.16
C MET A 98 -9.29 -3.64 11.09
N VAL A 99 -8.01 -3.58 11.46
CA VAL A 99 -7.51 -2.65 12.48
C VAL A 99 -6.95 -1.38 11.82
N PRO A 100 -7.47 -0.18 12.14
CA PRO A 100 -6.91 1.06 11.63
C PRO A 100 -5.46 1.28 12.06
N GLY A 101 -4.64 1.80 11.14
CA GLY A 101 -3.23 2.05 11.38
C GLY A 101 -2.42 2.15 10.09
N LEU A 102 -1.12 2.37 10.25
CA LEU A 102 -0.13 2.33 9.17
C LEU A 102 0.62 1.00 9.24
N TYR A 103 0.75 0.34 8.10
CA TYR A 103 1.31 -1.00 7.99
C TYR A 103 2.33 -1.07 6.87
N LEU A 104 3.44 -1.76 7.11
CA LEU A 104 4.39 -2.17 6.10
C LEU A 104 4.10 -3.62 5.73
N CYS A 105 3.70 -3.84 4.48
CA CYS A 105 3.40 -5.16 3.95
C CYS A 105 4.58 -5.62 3.08
N VAL A 106 5.13 -6.78 3.38
CA VAL A 106 6.29 -7.36 2.68
C VAL A 106 5.91 -8.71 2.12
N LEU A 107 5.86 -8.83 0.80
CA LEU A 107 5.61 -10.07 0.09
C LEU A 107 6.94 -10.75 -0.24
N LYS A 108 7.07 -12.03 0.12
CA LYS A 108 8.28 -12.82 -0.11
C LYS A 108 7.98 -14.11 -0.85
N SER A 109 8.85 -14.47 -1.77
CA SER A 109 8.97 -15.80 -2.36
C SER A 109 10.08 -16.59 -1.65
N ARG A 110 10.35 -17.80 -2.14
CA ARG A 110 11.56 -18.55 -1.76
C ARG A 110 12.87 -17.87 -2.20
N TYR A 111 12.82 -16.99 -3.20
CA TYR A 111 13.99 -16.35 -3.80
C TYR A 111 14.29 -14.98 -3.21
N GLY A 112 13.33 -14.34 -2.56
CA GLY A 112 13.56 -13.04 -1.94
C GLY A 112 12.29 -12.26 -1.64
N VAL A 113 12.45 -10.94 -1.55
CA VAL A 113 11.34 -10.00 -1.45
C VAL A 113 10.84 -9.73 -2.86
N GLU A 114 9.58 -9.99 -3.10
CA GLU A 114 8.90 -9.70 -4.37
C GLU A 114 8.38 -8.27 -4.37
N ASP A 115 7.74 -7.85 -3.29
CA ASP A 115 7.11 -6.54 -3.20
C ASP A 115 7.10 -6.02 -1.76
N THR A 116 7.08 -4.70 -1.61
CA THR A 116 6.96 -4.03 -0.32
C THR A 116 6.15 -2.75 -0.45
N VAL A 117 5.02 -2.68 0.26
CA VAL A 117 4.07 -1.57 0.16
C VAL A 117 3.73 -1.05 1.55
N LEU A 118 3.66 0.28 1.68
CA LEU A 118 3.12 0.94 2.85
C LEU A 118 1.61 1.15 2.68
N VAL A 119 0.82 0.59 3.59
CA VAL A 119 -0.65 0.58 3.55
C VAL A 119 -1.20 1.29 4.77
N THR A 120 -2.13 2.22 4.56
CA THR A 120 -2.90 2.88 5.62
C THR A 120 -4.30 2.31 5.65
N ILE A 121 -4.75 1.86 6.82
CA ILE A 121 -6.12 1.41 7.04
C ILE A 121 -6.79 2.44 7.93
N THR A 122 -7.94 2.92 7.50
CA THR A 122 -8.63 4.03 8.16
C THR A 122 -10.14 3.84 8.13
N ASN A 123 -10.79 4.32 9.17
CA ASN A 123 -12.23 4.53 9.21
C ASN A 123 -12.60 6.00 8.99
N LEU A 124 -11.65 6.84 8.60
CA LEU A 124 -11.82 8.27 8.36
C LEU A 124 -11.49 8.60 6.91
N ASP A 125 -12.30 9.44 6.30
CA ASP A 125 -12.07 10.02 4.99
C ASP A 125 -12.45 11.50 4.98
N PHE A 126 -11.96 12.22 3.96
CA PHE A 126 -12.12 13.66 3.85
C PHE A 126 -12.63 14.04 2.46
N MET A 127 -13.61 14.93 2.43
CA MET A 127 -13.96 15.69 1.22
C MET A 127 -13.42 17.10 1.35
N VAL A 128 -12.71 17.54 0.31
CA VAL A 128 -12.09 18.86 0.24
C VAL A 128 -12.71 19.64 -0.91
N PHE A 129 -13.21 20.83 -0.62
CA PHE A 129 -13.67 21.78 -1.63
C PHE A 129 -12.84 23.05 -1.52
N ILE A 130 -12.28 23.48 -2.64
CA ILE A 130 -11.52 24.73 -2.72
C ILE A 130 -12.39 25.72 -3.50
N ASP A 131 -12.75 26.82 -2.84
CA ASP A 131 -13.31 28.00 -3.51
C ASP A 131 -12.25 29.12 -3.60
N GLU A 132 -12.58 30.23 -4.27
CA GLU A 132 -11.62 31.33 -4.53
C GLU A 132 -10.95 31.91 -3.27
N ARG A 133 -11.47 31.66 -2.06
CA ARG A 133 -10.92 32.24 -0.82
C ARG A 133 -10.78 31.27 0.34
N LYS A 134 -11.30 30.04 0.24
CA LYS A 134 -11.41 29.11 1.37
C LYS A 134 -11.25 27.65 0.94
N ILE A 135 -10.68 26.89 1.86
CA ILE A 135 -10.67 25.42 1.81
C ILE A 135 -11.72 24.93 2.79
N HIS A 136 -12.71 24.20 2.29
CA HIS A 136 -13.72 23.52 3.11
C HIS A 136 -13.34 22.06 3.25
N LEU A 137 -13.28 21.58 4.49
CA LEU A 137 -12.89 20.23 4.85
C LEU A 137 -14.03 19.54 5.60
N PHE A 138 -14.49 18.42 5.08
CA PHE A 138 -15.50 17.59 5.70
C PHE A 138 -14.90 16.22 6.01
N ALA A 139 -14.74 15.93 7.30
CA ALA A 139 -14.30 14.62 7.77
C ALA A 139 -15.51 13.76 8.13
N PHE A 140 -15.54 12.53 7.64
CA PHE A 140 -16.62 11.58 7.90
C PHE A 140 -16.06 10.18 8.15
N ASN A 141 -16.83 9.38 8.88
CA ASN A 141 -16.50 7.99 9.13
C ASN A 141 -16.93 7.14 7.94
N THR A 142 -16.01 6.36 7.39
CA THR A 142 -16.25 5.59 6.15
C THR A 142 -17.17 4.39 6.37
N ARG A 143 -17.36 3.94 7.61
CA ARG A 143 -18.26 2.83 7.95
C ARG A 143 -19.73 3.21 7.95
N ASP A 144 -20.06 4.39 8.48
CA ASP A 144 -21.44 4.84 8.72
C ASP A 144 -21.81 6.14 7.99
N GLY A 145 -20.85 6.79 7.32
CA GLY A 145 -21.01 8.07 6.63
C GLY A 145 -21.18 9.26 7.57
N MET A 146 -21.05 9.07 8.89
CA MET A 146 -21.37 10.13 9.86
C MET A 146 -20.26 11.17 9.96
N PRO A 147 -20.60 12.46 10.11
CA PRO A 147 -19.61 13.50 10.32
C PRO A 147 -18.78 13.26 11.58
N VAL A 148 -17.47 13.42 11.47
CA VAL A 148 -16.55 13.23 12.58
C VAL A 148 -16.36 14.56 13.30
N LYS A 149 -16.82 14.63 14.55
CA LYS A 149 -16.65 15.82 15.38
C LYS A 149 -15.18 15.94 15.82
N ARG A 150 -14.60 17.14 15.68
CA ARG A 150 -13.24 17.48 16.16
C ARG A 150 -12.11 16.66 15.52
N ALA A 151 -12.23 16.30 14.24
CA ALA A 151 -11.11 15.75 13.50
C ALA A 151 -9.92 16.73 13.51
N LYS A 152 -8.72 16.23 13.84
CA LYS A 152 -7.48 17.01 13.70
C LYS A 152 -7.01 16.87 12.26
N VAL A 153 -7.00 17.98 11.53
CA VAL A 153 -6.50 18.06 10.16
C VAL A 153 -5.19 18.82 10.17
N TYR A 154 -4.18 18.27 9.47
CA TYR A 154 -2.90 18.92 9.23
C TYR A 154 -2.89 19.30 7.75
N LEU A 155 -2.71 20.60 7.48
CA LEU A 155 -2.55 21.17 6.13
C LEU A 155 -1.07 21.45 5.86
#